data_AF-A0A521PLP4-F1
#
_entry.id   AF-A0A521PLP4-F1
#
_cell.length_a   1.000
_cell.length_b   1.000
_cell.length_c   1.000
_cell.angle_alpha   90.00
_cell.angle_beta   90.00
_cell.angle_gamma   90.00
#
_symmetry.space_group_name_H-M   'P 1'
#
loop_
_entity.id
_entity.type
_entity.pdbx_description
1 polymer ?
#
loop_
_entity_poly.entity_id
_entity_poly.type
_entity_poly.pdbx_seq_one_letter_code
_entity_poly.pdbx_strand_id
1 'polypeptide(L)'
;SQNPARENVLAATELLTGVRVPTPAAGVVSTYLKITDRAAWTHAEVSVAVVLQMDGARIRTANVVLGGVAPMPWRLPDVAQWLCGQSLSAAVAGQAGALAVVHAQPLAKNGHKVPMTRAAVERALLRLVLA
;
A
#
# COMPACT_ATOMS: atom_id res chain seq x y z
N SER A 1 -5.70 2.64 15.39
CA SER A 1 -5.75 3.22 16.76
C SER A 1 -4.98 2.32 17.71
N GLN A 2 -4.29 2.88 18.71
CA GLN A 2 -3.65 2.08 19.77
C GLN A 2 -4.65 1.52 20.79
N ASN A 3 -5.88 2.03 20.78
CA ASN A 3 -6.97 1.52 21.61
C ASN A 3 -7.88 0.61 20.76
N PRO A 4 -7.94 -0.70 21.04
CA PRO A 4 -8.79 -1.63 20.29
C PRO A 4 -10.30 -1.33 20.43
N ALA A 5 -10.70 -0.60 21.48
CA ALA A 5 -12.09 -0.16 21.70
C ALA A 5 -12.43 1.17 21.01
N ARG A 6 -11.46 1.86 20.41
CA ARG A 6 -11.68 3.12 19.66
C ARG A 6 -10.96 3.05 18.33
N GLU A 7 -11.66 2.81 17.24
CA GLU A 7 -11.02 2.64 15.92
C GLU A 7 -10.51 3.94 15.30
N ASN A 8 -11.12 5.08 15.65
CA ASN A 8 -10.84 6.40 15.09
C ASN A 8 -10.76 7.49 16.19
N VAL A 9 -10.43 8.71 15.78
CA VAL A 9 -10.20 9.84 16.69
C VAL A 9 -11.46 10.62 17.06
N LEU A 10 -12.60 10.34 16.40
CA LEU A 10 -13.84 11.11 16.58
C LEU A 10 -14.33 11.02 18.05
N ALA A 11 -14.79 12.15 18.57
CA ALA A 11 -15.58 12.22 19.78
C ALA A 11 -17.04 11.79 19.51
N ALA A 12 -17.79 11.48 20.58
CA ALA A 12 -19.18 11.02 20.46
C ALA A 12 -20.12 12.04 19.79
N THR A 13 -19.77 13.33 19.80
CA THR A 13 -20.54 14.43 19.22
C THR A 13 -20.00 14.91 17.87
N GLU A 14 -18.99 14.24 17.32
CA GLU A 14 -18.40 14.60 16.03
C GLU A 14 -18.93 13.71 14.91
N LEU A 15 -19.08 14.32 13.73
CA LEU A 15 -19.50 13.62 12.52
C LEU A 15 -18.53 13.96 11.38
N LEU A 16 -18.10 12.93 10.64
CA LEU A 16 -17.32 13.13 9.42
C LEU A 16 -18.23 13.73 8.33
N THR A 17 -18.05 15.01 8.03
CA THR A 17 -18.86 15.73 7.04
C THR A 17 -18.25 15.72 5.63
N GLY A 18 -16.96 15.40 5.49
CA GLY A 18 -16.31 15.32 4.19
C GLY A 18 -14.84 14.93 4.27
N VAL A 19 -14.28 14.58 3.11
CA VAL A 19 -12.87 14.28 2.92
C VAL A 19 -12.35 15.13 1.77
N ARG A 20 -11.22 15.82 1.99
CA ARG A 20 -10.53 16.57 0.94
C ARG A 20 -9.35 15.74 0.43
N VAL A 21 -9.41 15.34 -0.83
CA VAL A 21 -8.29 14.73 -1.54
C VAL A 21 -7.66 15.81 -2.43
N PRO A 22 -6.38 16.18 -2.23
CA PRO A 22 -5.75 17.21 -3.03
C PRO A 22 -5.60 16.75 -4.48
N THR A 23 -5.66 17.70 -5.41
CA THR A 23 -5.30 17.44 -6.81
C THR A 23 -3.86 16.94 -6.87
N PRO A 24 -3.60 15.82 -7.57
CA PRO A 24 -2.25 15.30 -7.71
C PRO A 24 -1.32 16.33 -8.38
N ALA A 25 -0.09 16.46 -7.87
CA ALA A 25 0.93 17.26 -8.53
C ALA A 25 1.32 16.64 -9.89
N ALA A 26 1.97 17.43 -10.75
CA ALA A 26 2.52 16.90 -12.00
C ALA A 26 3.47 15.70 -11.74
N GLY A 27 3.37 14.69 -12.60
CA GLY A 27 4.14 13.44 -12.49
C GLY A 27 3.61 12.45 -11.44
N VAL A 28 2.51 12.74 -10.74
CA VAL A 28 1.92 11.77 -9.80
C VAL A 28 1.18 10.67 -10.57
N VAL A 29 1.57 9.43 -10.33
CA VAL A 29 0.89 8.21 -10.78
C VAL A 29 0.46 7.39 -9.56
N SER A 30 -0.64 6.66 -9.68
CA SER A 30 -1.13 5.83 -8.58
C SER A 30 -1.86 4.60 -9.06
N THR A 31 -1.87 3.56 -8.24
CA THR A 31 -2.68 2.37 -8.49
C THR A 31 -3.22 1.81 -7.18
N TYR A 32 -4.33 1.08 -7.29
CA TYR A 32 -4.86 0.24 -6.23
C TYR A 32 -5.01 -1.18 -6.74
N LEU A 33 -4.32 -2.11 -6.10
CA LEU A 33 -4.43 -3.54 -6.37
C LEU A 33 -5.22 -4.19 -5.24
N LYS A 34 -6.28 -4.92 -5.60
CA LYS A 34 -7.11 -5.69 -4.67
C LYS A 34 -6.99 -7.17 -5.04
N ILE A 35 -6.42 -7.97 -4.14
CA ILE A 35 -6.33 -9.43 -4.27
C ILE A 35 -7.47 -10.04 -3.46
N THR A 36 -8.21 -10.96 -4.07
CA THR A 36 -9.41 -11.56 -3.51
C THR A 36 -9.46 -13.05 -3.82
N ASP A 37 -10.22 -13.78 -3.01
CA ASP A 37 -10.51 -15.20 -3.17
C ASP A 37 -11.49 -15.49 -4.31
N ARG A 38 -12.36 -14.52 -4.62
CA ARG A 38 -13.34 -14.57 -5.71
C ARG A 38 -13.40 -13.26 -6.50
N ALA A 39 -13.98 -13.31 -7.70
CA ALA A 39 -13.95 -12.21 -8.67
C ALA A 39 -14.72 -10.95 -8.24
N ALA A 40 -15.77 -11.07 -7.42
CA ALA A 40 -16.61 -9.95 -7.04
C ALA A 40 -17.18 -10.08 -5.62
N TRP A 41 -17.61 -8.93 -5.08
CA TRP A 41 -18.38 -8.80 -3.83
C TRP A 41 -17.71 -9.44 -2.61
N THR A 42 -16.40 -9.26 -2.51
CA THR A 42 -15.60 -9.78 -1.40
C THR A 42 -14.63 -8.70 -0.89
N HIS A 43 -14.21 -8.85 0.36
CA HIS A 43 -13.17 -8.02 0.94
C HIS A 43 -11.80 -8.39 0.34
N ALA A 44 -10.82 -7.51 0.47
CA ALA A 44 -9.47 -7.83 0.03
C ALA A 44 -8.84 -8.84 1.00
N GLU A 45 -8.29 -9.93 0.46
CA GLU A 45 -7.36 -10.75 1.23
C GLU A 45 -6.08 -9.96 1.50
N VAL A 46 -5.57 -9.29 0.46
CA VAL A 46 -4.53 -8.27 0.53
C VAL A 46 -4.87 -7.18 -0.47
N SER A 47 -4.70 -5.92 -0.08
CA SER A 47 -4.74 -4.80 -1.02
C SER A 47 -3.50 -3.93 -0.90
N VAL A 48 -3.09 -3.30 -1.99
CA VAL A 48 -1.95 -2.38 -2.03
C VAL A 48 -2.38 -1.11 -2.75
N ALA A 49 -2.26 0.03 -2.08
CA ALA A 49 -2.31 1.35 -2.68
C ALA A 49 -0.88 1.87 -2.85
N VAL A 50 -0.54 2.33 -4.06
CA VAL A 50 0.74 2.96 -4.36
C VAL A 50 0.48 4.33 -4.97
N VAL A 51 1.18 5.35 -4.47
CA VAL A 51 1.25 6.68 -5.08
C VAL A 51 2.72 7.04 -5.24
N LEU A 52 3.13 7.34 -6.47
CA LEU A 52 4.50 7.78 -6.78
C LEU A 52 4.42 9.15 -7.43
N GLN A 53 5.33 10.05 -7.09
CA GLN A 53 5.63 11.21 -7.92
C GLN A 53 6.88 10.90 -8.74
N MET A 54 6.74 10.91 -10.06
CA MET A 54 7.81 10.57 -11.00
C MET A 54 8.50 11.82 -11.53
N ASP A 55 9.80 11.70 -11.77
CA ASP A 55 10.63 12.61 -12.54
C ASP A 55 11.33 11.79 -13.64
N GLY A 56 10.68 11.70 -14.80
CA GLY A 56 11.00 10.69 -15.82
C GLY A 56 10.85 9.28 -15.25
N ALA A 57 11.92 8.48 -15.30
CA ALA A 57 11.94 7.13 -14.72
C ALA A 57 12.21 7.09 -13.22
N ARG A 58 12.62 8.20 -12.60
CA ARG A 58 13.00 8.25 -11.19
C ARG A 58 11.82 8.57 -10.28
N ILE A 59 11.75 7.91 -9.14
CA ILE A 59 10.74 8.14 -8.12
C ILE A 59 11.21 9.30 -7.23
N ARG A 60 10.52 10.44 -7.28
CA ARG A 60 10.78 11.60 -6.42
C ARG A 60 10.19 11.41 -5.02
N THR A 61 8.95 10.96 -4.94
CA THR A 61 8.29 10.60 -3.68
C THR A 61 7.48 9.32 -3.85
N ALA A 62 7.32 8.56 -2.78
CA ALA A 62 6.53 7.33 -2.78
C ALA A 62 5.65 7.24 -1.54
N ASN A 63 4.49 6.61 -1.68
CA ASN A 63 3.64 6.15 -0.59
C ASN A 63 3.16 4.73 -0.95
N VAL A 64 3.32 3.79 -0.03
CA VAL A 64 2.83 2.42 -0.17
C VAL A 64 2.02 2.07 1.07
N VAL A 65 0.78 1.64 0.87
CA VAL A 65 -0.16 1.29 1.95
C VAL A 65 -0.79 -0.06 1.67
N LEU A 66 -0.78 -0.94 2.67
CA LEU A 66 -1.41 -2.26 2.62
C LEU A 66 -2.79 -2.24 3.29
N GLY A 67 -3.69 -3.10 2.81
CA GLY A 67 -4.95 -3.43 3.46
C GLY A 67 -5.14 -4.94 3.54
N GLY A 68 -6.02 -5.40 4.44
CA GLY A 68 -6.28 -6.84 4.66
C GLY A 68 -5.20 -7.59 5.46
N VAL A 69 -4.11 -6.90 5.83
CA VAL A 69 -2.95 -7.46 6.56
C VAL A 69 -2.86 -7.01 8.02
N ALA A 70 -3.61 -5.96 8.40
CA ALA A 70 -3.63 -5.39 9.74
C ALA A 70 -5.02 -4.78 10.05
N PRO A 71 -5.36 -4.49 11.32
CA PRO A 71 -6.64 -3.87 11.70
C PRO A 71 -6.87 -2.44 11.17
N MET A 72 -5.84 -1.82 10.58
CA MET A 72 -5.91 -0.49 9.98
C MET A 72 -5.07 -0.46 8.70
N PRO A 73 -5.29 0.52 7.79
CA PRO A 73 -4.41 0.71 6.63
C PRO A 73 -2.95 0.80 7.06
N TRP A 74 -2.14 -0.16 6.60
CA TRP A 74 -0.78 -0.34 7.08
C TRP A 74 0.20 0.36 6.16
N ARG A 75 0.77 1.48 6.62
CA ARG A 75 1.76 2.23 5.85
C ARG A 75 3.12 1.54 5.89
N LEU A 76 3.85 1.59 4.79
CA LEU A 76 5.22 1.08 4.67
C LEU A 76 6.21 2.23 4.48
N PRO A 77 6.55 2.99 5.53
CA PRO A 77 7.46 4.14 5.42
C PRO A 77 8.85 3.73 4.94
N ASP A 78 9.37 2.59 5.40
CA ASP A 78 10.72 2.12 5.02
C ASP A 78 10.79 1.76 3.53
N VAL A 79 9.73 1.12 3.00
CA VAL A 79 9.62 0.83 1.56
C VAL A 79 9.48 2.12 0.75
N ALA A 80 8.64 3.05 1.21
CA ALA A 80 8.46 4.34 0.55
C ALA A 80 9.77 5.14 0.50
N GLN A 81 10.50 5.22 1.61
CA GLN A 81 11.79 5.89 1.68
C GLN A 81 12.82 5.21 0.78
N TRP A 82 12.88 3.88 0.77
CA TRP A 82 13.82 3.12 -0.08
C TRP A 82 13.52 3.29 -1.58
N LEU A 83 12.25 3.47 -1.96
CA LEU A 83 11.85 3.72 -3.34
C LEU A 83 12.26 5.11 -3.84
N CYS A 84 12.35 6.12 -2.97
CA CYS A 84 12.77 7.47 -3.36
C CYS A 84 14.19 7.47 -3.95
N GLY A 85 14.36 8.09 -5.11
CA GLY A 85 15.61 8.14 -5.87
C GLY A 85 15.86 6.94 -6.78
N GLN A 86 15.12 5.84 -6.61
CA GLN A 86 15.21 4.67 -7.49
C GLN A 86 14.57 4.95 -8.84
N SER A 87 15.08 4.26 -9.88
CA SER A 87 14.40 4.19 -11.17
C SER A 87 13.40 3.03 -11.15
N LEU A 88 12.12 3.30 -11.43
CA LEU A 88 11.09 2.28 -11.38
C LEU A 88 11.35 1.20 -12.44
N SER A 89 11.52 -0.04 -12.00
CA SER A 89 11.85 -1.20 -12.84
C SER A 89 11.34 -2.49 -12.20
N ALA A 90 11.35 -3.60 -12.95
CA ALA A 90 10.96 -4.90 -12.42
C ALA A 90 11.85 -5.37 -11.26
N ALA A 91 13.16 -5.13 -11.33
CA ALA A 91 14.09 -5.46 -10.25
C ALA A 91 13.78 -4.65 -8.98
N VAL A 92 13.53 -3.34 -9.12
CA VAL A 92 13.15 -2.46 -8.00
C VAL A 92 11.80 -2.87 -7.40
N ALA A 93 10.83 -3.26 -8.24
CA ALA A 93 9.53 -3.75 -7.78
C ALA A 93 9.65 -5.03 -6.95
N GLY A 94 10.46 -6.00 -7.40
CA GLY A 94 10.71 -7.25 -6.67
C GLY A 94 11.43 -7.01 -5.33
N GLN A 95 12.40 -6.10 -5.30
CA GLN A 95 13.09 -5.71 -4.05
C GLN A 95 12.15 -4.99 -3.07
N ALA A 96 11.31 -4.07 -3.56
CA ALA A 96 10.30 -3.40 -2.75
C ALA A 96 9.30 -4.40 -2.15
N GLY A 97 8.87 -5.39 -2.93
CA GLY A 97 8.01 -6.47 -2.44
C GLY A 97 8.66 -7.30 -1.34
N ALA A 98 9.96 -7.60 -1.46
CA ALA A 98 10.70 -8.29 -0.41
C ALA A 98 10.83 -7.44 0.87
N LEU A 99 11.17 -6.17 0.72
CA LEU A 99 11.30 -5.22 1.84
C LEU A 99 9.97 -5.03 2.59
N ALA A 100 8.84 -5.03 1.87
CA ALA A 100 7.50 -4.84 2.43
C ALA A 100 7.09 -5.87 3.48
N VAL A 101 7.76 -7.03 3.53
CA VAL A 101 7.40 -8.15 4.41
C VAL A 101 8.48 -8.52 5.42
N VAL A 102 9.61 -7.80 5.47
CA VAL A 102 10.74 -8.10 6.37
C VAL A 102 10.32 -8.15 7.84
N HIS A 103 9.39 -7.28 8.23
CA HIS A 103 8.89 -7.16 9.60
C HIS A 103 7.50 -7.79 9.79
N ALA A 104 7.02 -8.60 8.84
CA ALA A 104 5.70 -9.21 8.94
C ALA A 104 5.65 -10.24 10.08
N GLN A 105 4.62 -10.16 10.92
CA GLN A 105 4.37 -11.08 12.03
C GLN A 105 3.03 -11.80 11.81
N PRO A 106 3.01 -12.90 11.04
CA PRO A 106 1.79 -13.65 10.82
C PRO A 106 1.34 -14.36 12.10
N LEU A 107 0.02 -14.46 12.26
CA LEU A 107 -0.65 -15.32 13.22
C LEU A 107 -0.84 -16.74 12.64
N ALA A 108 -1.25 -17.67 13.50
CA ALA A 108 -1.33 -19.10 13.18
C ALA A 108 -2.10 -19.45 11.88
N LYS A 109 -3.08 -18.64 11.46
CA LYS A 109 -3.96 -18.92 10.32
C LYS A 109 -3.75 -18.01 9.10
N ASN A 110 -2.81 -17.05 9.14
CA ASN A 110 -2.64 -16.06 8.06
C ASN A 110 -1.22 -16.00 7.48
N GLY A 111 -0.37 -17.01 7.74
CA GLY A 111 0.99 -17.08 7.17
C GLY A 111 1.04 -16.99 5.65
N HIS A 112 0.00 -17.49 4.96
CA HIS A 112 -0.12 -17.39 3.50
C HIS A 112 -0.18 -15.93 2.99
N LYS A 113 -0.56 -14.96 3.83
CA LYS A 113 -0.62 -13.54 3.44
C LYS A 113 0.76 -12.92 3.26
N VAL A 114 1.81 -13.46 3.86
CA VAL A 114 3.18 -12.93 3.74
C VAL A 114 3.68 -13.01 2.29
N PRO A 115 3.77 -14.18 1.63
CA PRO A 115 4.17 -14.24 0.23
C PRO A 115 3.18 -13.54 -0.71
N MET A 116 1.88 -13.57 -0.39
CA MET A 116 0.86 -12.84 -1.16
C MET A 116 1.08 -11.32 -1.13
N THR A 117 1.42 -10.77 0.04
CA THR A 117 1.71 -9.33 0.22
C THR A 117 2.95 -8.92 -0.55
N ARG A 118 4.02 -9.70 -0.47
CA ARG A 118 5.24 -9.49 -1.27
C ARG A 118 4.92 -9.38 -2.77
N ALA A 119 4.21 -10.37 -3.30
CA ALA A 119 3.84 -10.41 -4.71
C ALA A 119 2.87 -9.28 -5.10
N ALA A 120 1.96 -8.90 -4.20
CA ALA A 120 1.01 -7.81 -4.43
C ALA A 120 1.70 -6.44 -4.53
N VAL A 121 2.69 -6.17 -3.66
CA VAL A 121 3.47 -4.92 -3.72
C VAL A 121 4.27 -4.84 -5.02
N GLU A 122 4.96 -5.92 -5.38
CA GLU A 122 5.69 -6.02 -6.65
C GLU A 122 4.75 -5.76 -7.84
N ARG A 123 3.62 -6.47 -7.89
CA ARG A 123 2.63 -6.33 -8.98
C ARG A 123 2.03 -4.92 -9.05
N ALA A 124 1.78 -4.27 -7.92
CA ALA A 124 1.26 -2.91 -7.89
C ALA A 124 2.28 -1.92 -8.49
N LEU A 125 3.56 -2.05 -8.15
CA LEU A 125 4.63 -1.22 -8.73
C LEU A 125 4.81 -1.49 -10.24
N LEU A 126 4.74 -2.75 -10.67
CA LEU A 126 4.84 -3.11 -12.09
C LEU A 126 3.73 -2.50 -12.95
N ARG A 127 2.52 -2.28 -12.40
CA ARG A 127 1.43 -1.57 -13.11
C ARG A 127 1.77 -0.11 -13.42
N LEU A 128 2.71 0.48 -12.68
CA LEU A 128 3.14 1.87 -12.84
C LEU A 128 4.39 2.01 -13.71
N VAL A 129 5.05 0.91 -14.08
CA VAL A 129 6.19 0.91 -15.03
C VAL A 129 5.74 1.25 -16.46
N LEU A 130 4.47 0.99 -16.78
CA LEU A 130 3.91 1.07 -18.14
C LEU A 130 2.99 2.28 -18.36
N ALA A 131 2.93 3.21 -17.39
CA ALA A 131 2.09 4.42 -17.44
C ALA A 131 2.97 5.65 -17.67
#